data_AF-A0A7L3SIX5-F1
#
_entry.id   AF-A0A7L3SIX5-F1
#
_cell.length_a   1.000
_cell.length_b   1.000
_cell.length_c   1.000
_cell.angle_alpha   90.00
_cell.angle_beta   90.00
_cell.angle_gamma   90.00
#
_symmetry.space_group_name_H-M   'P 1'
#
loop_
_entity.id
_entity.type
_entity.pdbx_description
1 polymer ?
#
loop_
_entity_poly.entity_id
_entity_poly.type
_entity_poly.pdbx_seq_one_letter_code
_entity_poly.pdbx_strand_id
1 'polypeptide(L)'
;GTVTRLRLSRSKKTGASKGYGFIEFESDDVAKIVADTMNNYLFSERLLKCQFISPERVHENLFKNCSKRFLKPSQPAVRRYNRIRSLIQKAKMTKRLLRKEKLLRKRLAEKGLDYDFPGFAAQELSKMREKVKASKKSKLNISLSSQDPTPVCTPTVLERRKTSQADDDAEDNEITLRLPPASVKNAVQRPKKQPRERPNLKKQK
;
A
#
# COMPACT_ATOMS: atom_id res chain seq x y z
N GLY A 1 11.89 -33.27 -17.75
CA GLY A 1 13.29 -33.41 -17.29
C GLY A 1 13.40 -33.15 -15.80
N THR A 2 14.54 -33.48 -15.21
CA THR A 2 14.83 -33.32 -13.78
C THR A 2 14.94 -31.84 -13.40
N VAL A 3 14.32 -31.45 -12.28
CA VAL A 3 14.42 -30.10 -11.69
C VAL A 3 15.50 -30.12 -10.61
N THR A 4 16.54 -29.29 -10.76
CA THR A 4 17.64 -29.19 -9.78
C THR A 4 17.32 -28.18 -8.69
N ARG A 5 16.87 -26.97 -9.06
CA ARG A 5 16.61 -25.88 -8.11
C ARG A 5 15.27 -25.20 -8.39
N LEU A 6 14.54 -24.91 -7.33
CA LEU A 6 13.28 -24.17 -7.39
C LEU A 6 13.29 -23.04 -6.38
N ARG A 7 12.88 -21.84 -6.80
CA ARG A 7 12.72 -20.69 -5.92
C ARG A 7 11.44 -19.91 -6.24
N LEU A 8 10.52 -19.88 -5.27
CA LEU A 8 9.35 -19.00 -5.33
C LEU A 8 9.70 -17.65 -4.68
N SER A 9 9.46 -16.55 -5.40
CA SER A 9 9.72 -15.22 -4.87
C SER A 9 8.63 -14.79 -3.87
N ARG A 10 9.05 -14.44 -2.66
CA ARG A 10 8.16 -14.07 -1.54
C ARG A 10 8.45 -12.67 -0.99
N SER A 11 7.46 -12.05 -0.37
CA SER A 11 7.58 -10.78 0.34
C SER A 11 8.41 -10.95 1.61
N LYS A 12 9.46 -10.13 1.80
CA LYS A 12 10.26 -10.12 3.03
C LYS A 12 9.46 -9.68 4.27
N LYS A 13 8.35 -8.96 4.07
CA LYS A 13 7.54 -8.39 5.17
C LYS A 13 6.52 -9.39 5.72
N THR A 14 5.80 -10.06 4.83
CA THR A 14 4.66 -10.95 5.17
C THR A 14 4.95 -12.42 4.88
N GLY A 15 5.94 -12.72 4.05
CA GLY A 15 6.20 -14.08 3.57
C GLY A 15 5.24 -14.58 2.49
N ALA A 16 4.27 -13.77 2.05
CA ALA A 16 3.35 -14.14 0.97
C ALA A 16 4.09 -14.26 -0.39
N SER A 17 3.55 -15.06 -1.31
CA SER A 17 4.05 -15.14 -2.68
C SER A 17 3.94 -13.79 -3.39
N LYS A 18 4.89 -13.50 -4.28
CA LYS A 18 4.83 -12.33 -5.18
C LYS A 18 4.21 -12.64 -6.55
N GLY A 19 3.86 -13.90 -6.80
CA GLY A 19 3.28 -14.35 -8.07
C GLY A 19 4.30 -14.70 -9.16
N TYR A 20 5.58 -14.85 -8.82
CA TYR A 20 6.61 -15.35 -9.76
C TYR A 20 7.63 -16.22 -9.04
N GLY A 21 8.33 -17.05 -9.81
CA GLY A 21 9.36 -17.96 -9.33
C GLY A 21 10.38 -18.27 -10.43
N PHE A 22 11.43 -18.98 -10.05
CA PHE A 22 12.48 -19.44 -10.94
C PHE A 22 12.64 -20.94 -10.75
N ILE A 23 12.80 -21.64 -11.86
CA ILE A 23 12.98 -23.09 -11.92
C ILE A 23 14.24 -23.32 -12.75
N GLU A 24 15.08 -24.21 -12.27
CA GLU A 24 16.27 -24.66 -12.97
C GLU A 24 16.12 -26.14 -13.30
N PHE A 25 16.33 -26.44 -14.57
CA PHE A 25 16.38 -27.79 -15.08
C PHE A 25 17.83 -28.22 -15.23
N GLU A 26 18.05 -29.53 -15.24
CA GLU A 26 19.36 -30.13 -15.49
C GLU A 26 19.89 -29.86 -16.92
N SER A 27 18.98 -29.68 -17.88
CA SER A 27 19.32 -29.46 -19.30
C SER A 27 18.66 -28.19 -19.83
N ASP A 28 19.43 -27.38 -20.55
CA ASP A 28 18.97 -26.10 -21.11
C ASP A 28 17.87 -26.27 -22.16
N ASP A 29 17.94 -27.33 -22.97
CA ASP A 29 16.94 -27.58 -24.02
C ASP A 29 15.58 -27.93 -23.43
N VAL A 30 15.55 -28.67 -22.32
CA VAL A 30 14.32 -28.93 -21.56
C VAL A 30 13.75 -27.62 -21.03
N ALA A 31 14.59 -26.71 -20.54
CA ALA A 31 14.14 -25.42 -20.04
C ALA A 31 13.52 -24.54 -21.15
N LYS A 32 14.07 -24.57 -22.37
CA LYS A 32 13.50 -23.88 -23.55
C LYS A 32 12.12 -24.45 -23.91
N ILE A 33 12.03 -25.78 -24.06
CA ILE A 33 10.78 -26.47 -24.40
C ILE A 33 9.69 -26.18 -23.34
N VAL A 34 10.03 -26.26 -22.06
CA VAL A 34 9.09 -25.94 -20.97
C VAL A 34 8.66 -24.46 -21.01
N ALA A 35 9.59 -23.55 -21.28
CA ALA A 35 9.26 -22.13 -21.38
C ALA A 35 8.27 -21.88 -22.53
N ASP A 36 8.52 -22.45 -23.71
CA ASP A 36 7.67 -22.23 -24.89
C ASP A 36 6.30 -22.89 -24.73
N THR A 37 6.25 -24.11 -24.19
CA THR A 37 5.00 -24.87 -23.99
C THR A 37 4.11 -24.31 -22.89
N MET A 38 4.68 -23.83 -21.78
CA MET A 38 3.91 -23.31 -20.64
C MET A 38 3.65 -21.81 -20.74
N ASN A 39 4.26 -21.11 -21.69
CA ASN A 39 4.01 -19.68 -21.89
C ASN A 39 2.59 -19.47 -22.44
N ASN A 40 1.87 -18.55 -21.81
CA ASN A 40 0.45 -18.26 -22.06
C ASN A 40 -0.50 -19.40 -21.70
N TYR A 41 -0.05 -20.39 -20.94
CA TYR A 41 -0.94 -21.42 -20.43
C TYR A 41 -1.90 -20.84 -19.38
N LEU A 42 -3.20 -21.11 -19.51
CA LEU A 42 -4.19 -20.69 -18.53
C LEU A 42 -4.13 -21.64 -17.33
N PHE A 43 -3.63 -21.15 -16.19
CA PHE A 43 -3.54 -21.91 -14.96
C PHE A 43 -4.44 -21.28 -13.89
N SER A 44 -5.51 -22.00 -13.55
CA SER A 44 -6.61 -21.47 -12.72
C SER A 44 -7.18 -20.19 -13.35
N GLU A 45 -7.11 -19.06 -12.65
CA GLU A 45 -7.65 -17.76 -13.10
C GLU A 45 -6.60 -16.86 -13.77
N ARG A 46 -5.36 -17.36 -13.97
CA ARG A 46 -4.24 -16.53 -14.46
C ARG A 46 -3.50 -17.19 -15.61
N LEU A 47 -3.19 -16.39 -16.62
CA LEU A 47 -2.25 -16.78 -17.68
C LEU A 47 -0.83 -16.81 -17.14
N LEU A 48 -0.17 -17.95 -17.29
CA LEU A 48 1.25 -18.09 -17.01
C LEU A 48 2.05 -17.36 -18.08
N LYS A 49 3.08 -16.63 -17.64
CA LYS A 49 4.10 -16.08 -18.52
C LYS A 49 5.40 -16.77 -18.17
N CYS A 50 5.89 -17.59 -19.10
CA CYS A 50 7.13 -18.34 -18.94
C CYS A 50 8.15 -17.78 -19.93
N GLN A 51 9.37 -17.56 -19.45
CA GLN A 51 10.47 -17.04 -20.25
C GLN A 51 11.74 -17.80 -19.88
N PHE A 52 12.49 -18.20 -20.90
CA PHE A 52 13.82 -18.74 -20.72
C PHE A 52 14.80 -17.62 -20.37
N ILE A 53 15.67 -17.86 -19.40
CA ILE A 53 16.69 -16.90 -18.96
C ILE A 53 18.05 -17.55 -19.16
N SER A 54 18.89 -16.94 -20.00
CA SER A 54 20.27 -17.37 -20.21
C SER A 54 21.09 -17.30 -18.92
N PRO A 55 22.08 -18.20 -18.71
CA PRO A 55 22.85 -18.27 -17.48
C PRO A 55 23.60 -16.97 -17.14
N GLU A 56 24.03 -16.20 -18.15
CA GLU A 56 24.69 -14.90 -17.98
C GLU A 56 23.80 -13.84 -17.32
N ARG A 57 22.49 -13.90 -17.57
CA ARG A 57 21.50 -12.98 -16.98
C ARG A 57 21.07 -13.41 -15.59
N VAL A 58 21.39 -14.63 -15.19
CA VAL A 58 21.06 -15.16 -13.87
C VAL A 58 21.98 -14.54 -12.83
N HIS A 59 21.39 -13.88 -11.84
CA HIS A 59 22.18 -13.35 -10.74
C HIS A 59 22.71 -14.48 -9.84
N GLU A 60 23.99 -14.44 -9.45
CA GLU A 60 24.65 -15.45 -8.62
C GLU A 60 23.85 -15.86 -7.36
N ASN A 61 23.19 -14.88 -6.72
CA ASN A 61 22.41 -15.11 -5.51
C ASN A 61 20.95 -15.55 -5.77
N LEU A 62 20.61 -15.92 -7.00
CA LEU A 62 19.24 -16.28 -7.37
C LEU A 62 18.79 -17.59 -6.71
N PHE A 63 19.64 -18.58 -6.53
CA PHE A 63 19.24 -19.84 -5.88
C PHE A 63 19.79 -20.00 -4.47
N LYS A 64 20.24 -18.91 -3.84
CA LYS A 64 20.74 -18.93 -2.46
C LYS A 64 19.66 -19.44 -1.50
N ASN A 65 19.98 -20.51 -0.76
CA ASN A 65 19.09 -21.22 0.15
C ASN A 65 17.85 -21.88 -0.51
N CYS A 66 17.90 -22.27 -1.79
CA CYS A 66 16.77 -22.95 -2.45
C CYS A 66 16.42 -24.30 -1.80
N SER A 67 17.41 -25.04 -1.28
CA SER A 67 17.19 -26.34 -0.63
C SER A 67 16.57 -26.25 0.76
N LYS A 68 16.51 -25.04 1.35
CA LYS A 68 15.91 -24.85 2.68
C LYS A 68 14.40 -24.64 2.53
N ARG A 69 13.61 -25.38 3.30
CA ARG A 69 12.16 -25.18 3.36
C ARG A 69 11.85 -23.77 3.87
N PHE A 70 10.97 -23.05 3.17
CA PHE A 70 10.58 -21.71 3.57
C PHE A 70 9.69 -21.75 4.83
N LEU A 71 10.10 -21.03 5.87
CA LEU A 71 9.30 -20.81 7.07
C LEU A 71 8.75 -19.39 7.09
N LYS A 72 7.45 -19.24 7.36
CA LYS A 72 6.84 -17.92 7.54
C LYS A 72 7.47 -17.24 8.76
N PRO A 73 7.85 -15.95 8.67
CA PRO A 73 8.45 -15.26 9.80
C PRO A 73 7.43 -15.15 10.94
N SER A 74 7.83 -15.61 12.14
CA SER A 74 6.97 -15.58 13.34
C SER A 74 6.56 -14.15 13.73
N GLN A 75 7.48 -13.18 13.61
CA GLN A 75 7.23 -11.78 13.96
C GLN A 75 7.40 -10.84 12.75
N PRO A 76 6.42 -10.82 11.82
CA PRO A 76 6.51 -10.03 10.60
C PRO A 76 6.65 -8.54 10.91
N ALA A 77 7.45 -7.83 10.11
CA ALA A 77 7.71 -6.41 10.30
C ALA A 77 6.42 -5.58 10.31
N VAL A 78 5.43 -5.96 9.48
CA VAL A 78 4.12 -5.30 9.41
C VAL A 78 3.44 -5.26 10.78
N ARG A 79 3.43 -6.38 11.52
CA ARG A 79 2.84 -6.43 12.87
C ARG A 79 3.57 -5.52 13.86
N ARG A 80 4.89 -5.37 13.73
CA ARG A 80 5.69 -4.48 14.60
C ARG A 80 5.42 -2.99 14.33
N TYR A 81 5.26 -2.61 13.07
CA TYR A 81 4.95 -1.24 12.68
C TYR A 81 3.51 -0.86 12.98
N ASN A 82 2.56 -1.73 12.62
CA ASN A 82 1.12 -1.48 12.78
C ASN A 82 0.61 -1.82 14.19
N ARG A 83 1.48 -2.20 15.12
CA ARG A 83 1.12 -2.44 16.52
C ARG A 83 0.52 -1.17 17.12
N ILE A 84 -0.66 -1.31 17.73
CA ILE A 84 -1.29 -0.26 18.54
C ILE A 84 -0.36 0.10 19.70
N ARG A 85 -0.03 1.39 19.80
CA ARG A 85 0.87 1.95 20.82
C ARG A 85 0.07 2.46 22.01
N SER A 86 0.58 2.20 23.22
CA SER A 86 0.01 2.75 24.45
C SER A 86 0.24 4.26 24.55
N LEU A 87 -0.52 4.93 25.42
CA LEU A 87 -0.38 6.38 25.66
C LEU A 87 1.03 6.76 26.09
N ILE A 88 1.66 5.97 26.97
CA ILE A 88 3.05 6.16 27.41
C ILE A 88 4.03 6.08 26.23
N GLN A 89 3.85 5.10 25.34
CA GLN A 89 4.68 4.96 24.15
C GLN A 89 4.49 6.13 23.17
N LYS A 90 3.26 6.61 23.02
CA LYS A 90 2.96 7.80 22.21
C LYS A 90 3.64 9.05 22.81
N ALA A 91 3.55 9.27 24.12
CA ALA A 91 4.20 10.39 24.79
C ALA A 91 5.74 10.35 24.69
N LYS A 92 6.35 9.15 24.78
CA LYS A 92 7.80 9.00 24.55
C LYS A 92 8.19 9.34 23.11
N MET A 93 7.33 8.99 22.15
CA MET A 93 7.53 9.30 20.74
C MET A 93 7.42 10.81 20.47
N THR A 94 6.40 11.49 21.02
CA THR A 94 6.24 12.94 20.86
C THR A 94 7.45 13.68 21.45
N LYS A 95 7.92 13.30 22.64
CA LYS A 95 9.16 13.84 23.23
C LYS A 95 10.38 13.67 22.31
N ARG A 96 10.57 12.48 21.72
CA ARG A 96 11.69 12.22 20.79
C ARG A 96 11.58 13.07 19.53
N LEU A 97 10.36 13.27 19.04
CA LEU A 97 10.08 13.98 17.82
C LEU A 97 10.27 15.50 18.02
N LEU A 98 9.85 16.08 19.15
CA LEU A 98 10.14 17.48 19.54
C LEU A 98 11.65 17.73 19.69
N ARG A 99 12.41 16.77 20.24
CA ARG A 99 13.88 16.87 20.32
C ARG A 99 14.52 16.94 18.94
N LYS A 100 14.04 16.12 17.98
CA LYS A 100 14.53 16.14 16.60
C LYS A 100 14.19 17.45 15.88
N GLU A 101 12.99 17.98 16.11
CA GLU A 101 12.57 19.27 15.55
C GLU A 101 13.49 20.40 16.03
N LYS A 102 13.74 20.49 17.34
CA LYS A 102 14.66 21.49 17.91
C LYS A 102 16.06 21.38 17.30
N LEU A 103 16.58 20.16 17.17
CA LEU A 103 17.90 19.91 16.60
C LEU A 103 17.95 20.30 15.11
N LEU A 104 16.89 20.02 14.35
CA LEU A 104 16.79 20.43 12.96
C LEU A 104 16.76 21.95 12.82
N ARG A 105 16.00 22.66 13.65
CA ARG A 105 15.95 24.14 13.65
C ARG A 105 17.32 24.76 13.95
N LYS A 106 18.04 24.22 14.93
CA LYS A 106 19.43 24.65 15.20
C LYS A 106 20.33 24.49 13.98
N ARG A 107 20.28 23.33 13.32
CA ARG A 107 21.05 23.08 12.08
C ARG A 107 20.65 23.96 10.90
N LEU A 108 19.41 24.44 10.84
CA LEU A 108 18.95 25.37 9.80
C LEU A 108 19.45 26.79 10.10
N ALA A 109 19.35 27.23 11.35
CA ALA A 109 19.89 28.51 11.81
C ALA A 109 21.42 28.60 11.63
N GLU A 110 22.16 27.53 11.95
CA GLU A 110 23.61 27.42 11.69
C GLU A 110 23.96 27.59 10.20
N LYS A 111 23.02 27.27 9.29
CA LYS A 111 23.19 27.44 7.84
C LYS A 111 22.63 28.76 7.31
N GLY A 112 22.19 29.66 8.20
CA GLY A 112 21.60 30.94 7.84
C GLY A 112 20.22 30.83 7.16
N LEU A 113 19.49 29.72 7.38
CA LEU A 113 18.16 29.52 6.83
C LEU A 113 17.10 29.81 7.89
N ASP A 114 16.49 30.99 7.79
CA ASP A 114 15.36 31.40 8.62
C ASP A 114 14.07 30.74 8.12
N TYR A 115 13.86 29.51 8.57
CA TYR A 115 12.70 28.70 8.20
C TYR A 115 11.78 28.48 9.40
N ASP A 116 10.74 29.29 9.49
CA ASP A 116 9.65 29.09 10.43
C ASP A 116 8.54 28.24 9.80
N PHE A 117 8.26 27.10 10.42
CA PHE A 117 7.15 26.25 10.02
C PHE A 117 6.40 25.80 11.28
N PRO A 118 5.05 25.71 11.21
CA PRO A 118 4.22 25.21 12.29
C PRO A 118 4.57 23.73 12.54
N GLY A 119 5.51 23.54 13.46
CA GLY A 119 6.14 22.28 13.78
C GLY A 119 5.20 21.30 14.47
N PHE A 120 5.76 20.20 14.95
CA PHE A 120 4.97 19.19 15.63
C PHE A 120 4.44 19.68 16.98
N ALA A 121 5.12 20.65 17.59
CA ALA A 121 4.61 21.37 18.77
C ALA A 121 3.29 22.11 18.48
N ALA A 122 3.17 22.75 17.32
CA ALA A 122 1.97 23.51 16.95
C ALA A 122 0.76 22.60 16.70
N GLN A 123 0.98 21.40 16.12
CA GLN A 123 -0.07 20.40 15.94
C GLN A 123 -0.63 19.81 17.24
N GLU A 124 0.19 19.74 18.30
CA GLU A 124 -0.29 19.30 19.60
C GLU A 124 -1.27 20.33 20.19
N LEU A 125 -0.95 21.63 20.05
CA LEU A 125 -1.80 22.73 20.49
C LEU A 125 -3.12 22.82 19.70
N SER A 126 -3.11 22.60 18.38
CA SER A 126 -4.33 22.64 17.57
C SER A 126 -5.32 21.54 17.96
N LYS A 127 -4.84 20.31 18.17
CA LYS A 127 -5.69 19.18 18.61
C LYS A 127 -6.28 19.40 20.00
N MET A 128 -5.53 20.01 20.92
CA MET A 128 -6.08 20.38 22.24
C MET A 128 -7.18 21.44 22.10
N ARG A 129 -6.97 22.46 21.26
CA ARG A 129 -7.99 23.49 20.97
C ARG A 129 -9.25 22.91 20.34
N GLU A 130 -9.14 21.94 19.44
CA GLU A 130 -10.29 21.23 18.83
C GLU A 130 -11.06 20.39 19.85
N LYS A 131 -10.37 19.65 20.73
CA LYS A 131 -11.02 18.90 21.82
C LYS A 131 -11.80 19.80 22.78
N VAL A 132 -11.23 20.97 23.13
CA VAL A 132 -11.89 21.98 23.97
C VAL A 132 -13.12 22.59 23.26
N LYS A 133 -13.05 22.78 21.93
CA LYS A 133 -14.21 23.26 21.14
C LYS A 133 -15.31 22.20 21.07
N ALA A 134 -14.96 20.92 20.90
CA ALA A 134 -15.93 19.82 20.88
C ALA A 134 -16.63 19.62 22.23
N SER A 135 -15.90 19.69 23.35
CA SER A 135 -16.48 19.57 24.69
C SER A 135 -17.31 20.78 25.13
N LYS A 136 -17.06 21.96 24.54
CA LYS A 136 -17.93 23.15 24.70
C LYS A 136 -19.21 23.03 23.88
N LYS A 137 -19.16 22.48 22.66
CA LYS A 137 -20.36 22.22 21.83
C LYS A 137 -21.30 21.19 22.46
N SER A 138 -20.77 20.17 23.12
CA SER A 138 -21.59 19.16 23.83
C SER A 138 -22.20 19.66 25.15
N LYS A 139 -21.86 20.87 25.62
CA LYS A 139 -22.42 21.47 26.85
C LYS A 139 -23.48 22.54 26.57
N LEU A 140 -23.70 22.92 25.31
CA LEU A 140 -24.83 23.75 24.91
C LEU A 140 -26.01 22.80 24.66
N ASN A 141 -26.77 22.56 25.73
CA ASN A 141 -28.04 21.84 25.67
C ASN A 141 -29.02 22.66 24.81
N ILE A 142 -29.35 22.14 23.63
CA ILE A 142 -30.62 22.49 22.98
C ILE A 142 -31.69 21.77 23.80
N SER A 143 -32.27 22.53 24.73
CA SER A 143 -33.61 22.26 25.24
C SER A 143 -34.57 22.47 24.07
N LEU A 144 -34.97 21.37 23.43
CA LEU A 144 -36.20 21.33 22.65
C LEU A 144 -37.18 20.50 23.45
N SER A 145 -38.13 21.23 24.01
CA SER A 145 -39.38 20.76 24.58
C SER A 145 -40.00 19.66 23.74
N SER A 146 -40.28 18.54 24.40
CA SER A 146 -41.07 17.42 23.94
C SER A 146 -42.50 17.88 23.60
N GLN A 147 -42.82 18.03 22.31
CA GLN A 147 -44.18 17.92 21.76
C GLN A 147 -44.14 18.17 20.25
N ASP A 148 -43.71 17.16 19.48
CA ASP A 148 -44.05 17.04 18.06
C ASP A 148 -44.46 15.59 17.80
N PRO A 149 -45.61 15.31 17.15
CA PRO A 149 -46.02 13.96 16.82
C PRO A 149 -45.10 13.40 15.72
N THR A 150 -44.62 12.18 15.93
CA THR A 150 -43.82 11.44 14.95
C THR A 150 -44.61 11.24 13.65
N PRO A 151 -44.03 11.51 12.47
CA PRO A 151 -44.71 11.20 11.21
C PRO A 151 -44.75 9.68 11.04
N VAL A 152 -45.96 9.14 11.18
CA VAL A 152 -46.31 7.76 10.86
C VAL A 152 -46.02 7.51 9.37
N CYS A 153 -45.35 6.39 9.07
CA CYS A 153 -45.12 5.91 7.70
C CYS A 153 -46.43 5.91 6.90
N THR A 154 -46.51 6.77 5.88
CA THR A 154 -47.56 6.74 4.87
C THR A 154 -47.36 5.53 3.94
N PRO A 155 -48.40 4.75 3.63
CA PRO A 155 -48.31 3.49 2.89
C PRO A 155 -48.04 3.64 1.38
N THR A 156 -47.76 4.85 0.90
CA THR A 156 -47.46 5.14 -0.52
C THR A 156 -46.09 4.62 -0.98
N VAL A 157 -45.20 4.23 -0.07
CA VAL A 157 -43.88 3.66 -0.41
C VAL A 157 -43.97 2.16 -0.75
N LEU A 158 -45.00 1.46 -0.27
CA LEU A 158 -45.17 0.01 -0.53
C LEU A 158 -45.84 -0.29 -1.87
N GLU A 159 -46.68 0.61 -2.41
CA GLU A 159 -47.26 0.42 -3.74
C GLU A 159 -46.22 0.53 -4.87
N ARG A 160 -45.15 1.31 -4.67
CA ARG A 160 -44.09 1.47 -5.67
C ARG A 160 -43.20 0.24 -5.85
N ARG A 161 -43.32 -0.77 -5.00
CA ARG A 161 -42.57 -2.04 -5.11
C ARG A 161 -43.38 -3.19 -5.72
N LYS A 162 -44.66 -2.99 -6.03
CA LYS A 162 -45.51 -4.03 -6.63
C LYS A 162 -45.70 -3.90 -8.15
N THR A 163 -45.17 -2.87 -8.80
CA THR A 163 -45.39 -2.62 -10.24
C THR A 163 -44.23 -3.05 -11.15
N SER A 164 -43.31 -3.90 -10.70
CA SER A 164 -42.21 -4.41 -11.54
C SER A 164 -42.15 -5.94 -11.61
N GLN A 165 -43.30 -6.60 -11.58
CA GLN A 165 -43.38 -8.03 -11.86
C GLN A 165 -44.62 -8.29 -12.72
N ALA A 166 -44.39 -8.93 -13.87
CA ALA A 166 -45.31 -9.29 -14.98
C ALA A 166 -45.56 -8.14 -15.99
N ASP A 167 -45.34 -8.23 -17.31
CA ASP A 167 -45.03 -9.34 -18.25
C ASP A 167 -44.42 -8.81 -19.57
N ASP A 168 -43.82 -9.75 -20.34
CA ASP A 168 -43.68 -9.86 -21.81
C ASP A 168 -42.59 -9.11 -22.64
N ASP A 169 -41.67 -9.94 -23.14
CA ASP A 169 -41.19 -10.13 -24.53
C ASP A 169 -40.46 -9.04 -25.37
N ALA A 170 -39.44 -9.57 -26.07
CA ALA A 170 -38.81 -9.13 -27.32
C ALA A 170 -37.53 -8.24 -27.29
N GLU A 171 -36.45 -8.87 -27.79
CA GLU A 171 -35.35 -8.31 -28.59
C GLU A 171 -34.14 -7.70 -27.85
N ASP A 172 -32.97 -8.28 -28.19
CA ASP A 172 -31.60 -7.91 -27.83
C ASP A 172 -31.35 -6.40 -27.92
N ASN A 173 -30.94 -5.77 -26.81
CA ASN A 173 -30.29 -4.46 -26.84
C ASN A 173 -29.15 -4.37 -25.81
N GLU A 174 -27.95 -4.36 -26.36
CA GLU A 174 -26.64 -4.15 -25.74
C GLU A 174 -26.63 -2.94 -24.77
N ILE A 175 -26.27 -3.16 -23.50
CA ILE A 175 -26.11 -2.07 -22.52
C ILE A 175 -24.75 -1.41 -22.75
N THR A 176 -24.71 -0.34 -23.55
CA THR A 176 -23.50 0.49 -23.73
C THR A 176 -23.25 1.37 -22.50
N LEU A 177 -22.26 1.02 -21.67
CA LEU A 177 -21.78 1.87 -20.58
C LEU A 177 -20.91 3.01 -21.14
N ARG A 178 -21.49 4.22 -21.27
CA ARG A 178 -20.73 5.44 -21.60
C ARG A 178 -19.89 5.91 -20.42
N LEU A 179 -18.61 5.56 -20.43
CA LEU A 179 -17.59 6.20 -19.57
C LEU A 179 -17.09 7.50 -20.22
N PRO A 180 -16.80 8.56 -19.44
CA PRO A 180 -16.25 9.79 -19.97
C PRO A 180 -14.83 9.57 -20.54
N PRO A 181 -14.45 10.27 -21.63
CA PRO A 181 -13.18 10.07 -22.30
C PRO A 181 -11.99 10.46 -21.42
N ALA A 182 -10.95 9.64 -21.44
CA ALA A 182 -9.69 9.90 -20.76
C ALA A 182 -9.00 11.14 -21.35
N SER A 183 -8.87 12.20 -20.57
CA SER A 183 -8.08 13.38 -20.94
C SER A 183 -6.62 12.99 -21.15
N VAL A 184 -6.11 13.32 -22.33
CA VAL A 184 -4.78 12.98 -22.82
C VAL A 184 -3.73 13.99 -22.31
N LYS A 185 -2.64 13.45 -21.74
CA LYS A 185 -1.25 13.95 -21.59
C LYS A 185 -0.98 15.23 -20.75
N ASN A 186 -0.09 15.07 -19.76
CA ASN A 186 1.27 15.61 -19.85
C ASN A 186 2.22 14.89 -18.87
N ALA A 187 3.20 14.18 -19.44
CA ALA A 187 4.24 13.49 -18.70
C ALA A 187 5.34 14.48 -18.31
N VAL A 188 5.33 14.95 -17.06
CA VAL A 188 6.47 15.68 -16.49
C VAL A 188 7.60 14.67 -16.22
N GLN A 189 8.69 14.77 -16.98
CA GLN A 189 9.90 13.99 -16.73
C GLN A 189 10.52 14.39 -15.38
N ARG A 190 10.66 13.43 -14.47
CA ARG A 190 11.39 13.62 -13.20
C ARG A 190 12.91 13.59 -13.48
N PRO A 191 13.71 14.54 -12.97
CA PRO A 191 15.16 14.50 -13.16
C PRO A 191 15.78 13.29 -12.43
N LYS A 192 16.74 12.64 -13.10
CA LYS A 192 17.50 11.49 -12.57
C LYS A 192 18.35 11.94 -11.38
N LYS A 193 18.28 11.17 -10.28
CA LYS A 193 19.04 11.41 -9.05
C LYS A 193 20.48 10.94 -9.26
N GLN A 194 21.44 11.85 -9.25
CA GLN A 194 22.86 11.50 -9.30
C GLN A 194 23.31 10.77 -8.02
N PRO A 195 24.24 9.79 -8.11
CA PRO A 195 24.86 9.17 -6.94
C PRO A 195 25.70 10.19 -6.17
N ARG A 196 25.61 10.18 -4.84
CA ARG A 196 26.52 10.96 -3.99
C ARG A 196 27.86 10.25 -3.89
N GLU A 197 28.92 10.87 -4.39
CA GLU A 197 30.29 10.47 -4.05
C GLU A 197 30.52 10.68 -2.55
N ARG A 198 31.13 9.69 -1.90
CA ARG A 198 31.55 9.78 -0.49
C ARG A 198 33.01 10.24 -0.48
N PRO A 199 33.37 11.28 0.28
CA PRO A 199 34.78 11.63 0.43
C PRO A 199 35.50 10.52 1.22
N ASN A 200 36.58 10.01 0.62
CA ASN A 200 37.50 9.06 1.23
C ASN A 200 38.31 9.78 2.32
N LEU A 201 37.99 9.51 3.59
CA LEU A 201 38.86 9.88 4.71
C LEU A 201 40.04 8.90 4.73
N LYS A 202 41.15 9.29 4.10
CA LYS A 202 42.45 8.66 4.32
C LYS A 202 42.78 8.76 5.81
N LYS A 203 42.88 7.61 6.49
CA LYS A 203 43.55 7.50 7.79
C LYS A 203 45.00 7.94 7.60
N GLN A 204 45.39 9.03 8.25
CA GLN A 204 46.81 9.32 8.47
C GLN A 204 47.34 8.30 9.49
N LYS A 205 48.57 7.85 9.23
CA LYS A 205 49.34 6.89 10.02
C LYS A 205 49.69 7.46 11.39
#